data_AF-A0A7C4VKV4-F1
#
_entry.id   AF-A0A7C4VKV4-F1
#
_cell.length_a   1.000
_cell.length_b   1.000
_cell.length_c   1.000
_cell.angle_alpha   90.00
_cell.angle_beta   90.00
_cell.angle_gamma   90.00
#
_symmetry.space_group_name_H-M   'P 1'
#
loop_
_entity.id
_entity.type
_entity.pdbx_description
1 polymer ?
#
loop_
_entity_poly.entity_id
_entity_poly.type
_entity_poly.pdbx_seq_one_letter_code
_entity_poly.pdbx_strand_id
1 'polypeptide(L)' 'MKHKPENEAGERAALEQTLATRPEALAAWSALPPSRQAEWLRYVAEAARPQTRERRRAKVLEAMLARACEA' A
#
# COMPACT_ATOMS: atom_id res chain seq x y z
N MET A 1 -15.46 11.89 -4.63
CA MET A 1 -14.54 11.78 -5.79
C MET A 1 -14.43 10.30 -6.12
N LYS A 2 -14.75 9.87 -7.34
CA LYS A 2 -14.69 8.44 -7.70
C LYS A 2 -13.24 8.11 -8.04
N HIS A 3 -12.50 7.49 -7.12
CA HIS A 3 -11.24 6.85 -7.48
C HIS A 3 -11.58 5.73 -8.45
N LYS A 4 -10.98 5.78 -9.63
CA LYS A 4 -11.26 4.82 -10.68
C LYS A 4 -10.58 3.50 -10.28
N PRO A 5 -11.29 2.36 -10.26
CA PRO A 5 -10.75 1.09 -9.77
C PRO A 5 -9.51 0.60 -10.54
N GLU A 6 -9.33 1.07 -11.77
CA GLU A 6 -8.12 0.83 -12.57
C GLU A 6 -6.85 1.42 -11.95
N ASN A 7 -6.96 2.55 -11.23
CA ASN A 7 -5.82 3.15 -10.55
C ASN A 7 -5.45 2.36 -9.30
N GLU A 8 -6.42 1.79 -8.59
CA GLU A 8 -6.19 1.01 -7.37
C GLU A 8 -5.45 -0.30 -7.67
N ALA A 9 -5.78 -0.96 -8.77
CA ALA A 9 -5.08 -2.17 -9.22
C ALA A 9 -3.61 -1.88 -9.60
N GLY A 10 -3.36 -0.78 -10.33
CA GLY A 10 -2.00 -0.35 -10.66
C GLY A 10 -1.18 0.04 -9.42
N GLU A 11 -1.79 0.75 -8.48
CA GLU A 11 -1.15 1.10 -7.22
C GLU A 11 -0.91 -0.12 -6.32
N ARG A 12 -1.78 -1.15 -6.36
CA ARG A 12 -1.55 -2.41 -5.66
C ARG A 12 -0.30 -3.09 -6.16
N ALA A 13 -0.15 -3.28 -7.46
CA ALA A 13 1.05 -3.92 -8.01
C ALA A 13 2.33 -3.12 -7.69
N ALA A 14 2.28 -1.78 -7.73
CA ALA A 14 3.41 -0.94 -7.37
C ALA A 14 3.75 -1.00 -5.88
N LEU A 15 2.73 -1.06 -5.02
CA LEU A 15 2.88 -1.21 -3.58
C LEU A 15 3.46 -2.59 -3.23
N GLU A 16 2.92 -3.67 -3.78
CA GLU A 16 3.40 -5.03 -3.54
C GLU A 16 4.86 -5.21 -3.99
N GLN A 17 5.28 -4.60 -5.10
CA GLN A 17 6.69 -4.57 -5.50
C GLN A 17 7.57 -3.82 -4.48
N THR A 18 7.06 -2.73 -3.92
CA THR A 18 7.77 -1.97 -2.86
C THR A 18 7.90 -2.83 -1.60
N LEU A 19 6.82 -3.50 -1.20
CA LEU A 19 6.79 -4.38 -0.04
C LEU A 19 7.62 -5.65 -0.25
N ALA A 20 7.74 -6.17 -1.46
CA ALA A 20 8.54 -7.35 -1.77
C ALA A 20 10.04 -7.16 -1.47
N THR A 21 10.51 -5.91 -1.34
CA THR A 21 11.87 -5.61 -0.84
C THR A 21 12.07 -5.96 0.64
N ARG A 22 10.97 -6.15 1.38
CA ARG A 22 10.92 -6.46 2.82
C ARG A 22 9.86 -7.55 3.08
N PRO A 23 10.25 -8.84 3.09
CA PRO A 23 9.30 -9.95 3.17
C PRO A 23 8.37 -9.88 4.39
N GLU A 24 8.84 -9.36 5.52
CA GLU A 24 8.05 -9.13 6.73
C GLU A 24 6.89 -8.13 6.50
N ALA A 25 7.12 -7.08 5.71
CA ALA A 25 6.11 -6.09 5.37
C ALA A 25 5.09 -6.65 4.38
N LEU A 26 5.55 -7.46 3.42
CA LEU A 26 4.68 -8.15 2.47
C LEU A 26 3.78 -9.18 3.16
N ALA A 27 4.30 -9.88 4.18
CA ALA A 27 3.52 -10.80 5.00
C ALA A 27 2.46 -10.05 5.82
N ALA A 28 2.83 -8.94 6.48
CA ALA A 28 1.87 -8.10 7.21
C ALA A 28 0.78 -7.52 6.30
N TRP A 29 1.14 -7.14 5.07
CA TRP A 29 0.19 -6.69 4.05
C TRP A 29 -0.77 -7.80 3.62
N SER A 30 -0.25 -8.98 3.29
CA SER A 30 -1.05 -10.14 2.89
C SER A 30 -1.99 -10.61 4.01
N ALA A 31 -1.59 -10.43 5.27
CA ALA A 31 -2.41 -10.72 6.44
C ALA A 31 -3.50 -9.67 6.72
N LEU A 32 -3.48 -8.50 6.06
CA LEU A 32 -4.55 -7.51 6.22
C LEU A 32 -5.85 -7.98 5.57
N PRO A 33 -7.01 -7.71 6.20
CA PRO A 33 -8.29 -7.87 5.54
C PRO A 33 -8.37 -7.06 4.24
N PRO A 34 -9.08 -7.56 3.20
CA PRO A 34 -9.22 -6.85 1.91
C PRO A 34 -9.73 -5.42 2.06
N SER A 35 -10.61 -5.15 3.03
CA SER A 35 -11.12 -3.81 3.33
C SER A 35 -10.01 -2.84 3.74
N ARG A 36 -9.07 -3.27 4.59
CA ARG A 36 -7.94 -2.45 5.02
C ARG A 36 -6.90 -2.27 3.92
N GLN A 37 -6.70 -3.29 3.10
CA GLN A 37 -5.85 -3.15 1.90
C GLN A 37 -6.45 -2.09 0.96
N ALA A 38 -7.77 -2.14 0.72
CA ALA A 38 -8.46 -1.15 -0.12
C ALA A 38 -8.41 0.27 0.48
N GLU A 39 -8.41 0.45 1.81
CA GLU A 39 -8.19 1.76 2.42
C GLU A 39 -6.80 2.32 2.12
N TRP A 40 -5.75 1.52 2.27
CA TRP A 40 -4.39 1.94 1.92
C TRP A 40 -4.24 2.23 0.43
N LEU A 41 -4.84 1.41 -0.43
CA LEU A 41 -4.81 1.62 -1.88
C LEU A 41 -5.54 2.91 -2.27
N ARG A 42 -6.69 3.21 -1.67
CA ARG A 42 -7.39 4.48 -1.85
C ARG A 42 -6.53 5.66 -1.40
N TYR A 43 -5.93 5.56 -0.21
CA TYR A 43 -5.02 6.58 0.29
C TYR A 43 -3.86 6.83 -0.68
N VAL A 44 -3.26 5.80 -1.29
CA VAL A 44 -2.23 6.01 -2.30
C VAL A 44 -2.81 6.60 -3.58
N ALA A 45 -3.89 6.03 -4.12
CA ALA A 45 -4.53 6.45 -5.37
C ALA A 45 -5.17 7.85 -5.32
N GLU A 46 -5.45 8.38 -4.13
CA GLU A 46 -5.89 9.77 -3.91
C GLU A 46 -4.82 10.79 -4.30
N ALA A 47 -3.54 10.40 -4.32
CA ALA A 47 -2.48 11.31 -4.71
C ALA A 47 -2.41 11.45 -6.24
N ALA A 48 -2.76 12.63 -6.74
CA ALA A 48 -2.67 12.93 -8.17
C ALA A 48 -1.21 12.91 -8.70
N ARG A 49 -0.24 13.31 -7.88
CA ARG A 49 1.17 13.38 -8.29
C ARG A 49 1.89 12.04 -8.06
N PRO A 50 2.67 11.55 -9.04
CA PRO A 50 3.40 10.28 -8.91
C PRO A 50 4.39 10.29 -7.74
N GLN A 51 5.12 11.39 -7.54
CA GLN A 51 6.05 11.55 -6.41
C GLN A 51 5.35 11.45 -5.05
N THR A 52 4.10 11.94 -4.95
CA THR A 52 3.31 11.82 -3.72
C THR A 52 2.83 10.38 -3.53
N ARG A 53 2.45 9.67 -4.61
CA ARG A 53 2.12 8.24 -4.55
C ARG A 53 3.30 7.42 -4.04
N GLU A 54 4.52 7.69 -4.52
CA GLU A 54 5.75 7.04 -4.03
C GLU A 54 5.95 7.25 -2.53
N ARG A 55 5.83 8.50 -2.04
CA ARG A 55 5.90 8.79 -0.60
C ARG A 55 4.82 8.08 0.20
N ARG A 56 3.60 7.99 -0.34
CA ARG A 56 2.50 7.27 0.31
C ARG A 56 2.76 5.77 0.35
N ARG A 57 3.29 5.16 -0.71
CA ARG A 57 3.71 3.75 -0.72
C ARG A 57 4.81 3.46 0.29
N ALA A 58 5.81 4.34 0.41
CA ALA A 58 6.84 4.25 1.46
C ALA A 58 6.21 4.28 2.87
N LYS A 59 5.23 5.16 3.10
CA LYS A 59 4.50 5.21 4.37
C LYS A 59 3.69 3.94 4.65
N VAL A 60 3.11 3.31 3.61
CA VAL A 60 2.45 2.01 3.78
C VAL A 60 3.47 0.94 4.15
N LEU A 61 4.64 0.91 3.50
CA LEU A 61 5.74 0.01 3.86
C LEU A 61 6.15 0.19 5.33
N GLU A 62 6.38 1.42 5.79
CA GLU A 62 6.70 1.70 7.19
C GLU A 62 5.61 1.21 8.15
N ALA A 63 4.33 1.43 7.83
CA ALA A 63 3.22 0.95 8.63
C ALA A 63 3.14 -0.59 8.67
N MET A 64 3.43 -1.26 7.55
CA MET A 64 3.46 -2.72 7.49
C MET A 64 4.65 -3.29 8.27
N LEU A 65 5.81 -2.63 8.22
CA LEU A 65 6.99 -3.00 9.02
C LEU A 65 6.72 -2.83 10.52
N ALA A 66 6.13 -1.71 10.92
CA ALA A 66 5.73 -1.49 12.31
C ALA A 66 4.76 -2.60 12.78
N ARG A 67 3.75 -2.90 11.96
CA ARG A 67 2.79 -3.98 12.24
C ARG A 67 3.45 -5.37 12.30
N ALA A 68 4.43 -5.65 11.46
CA ALA A 68 5.17 -6.91 11.46
C ALA A 68 6.05 -7.06 12.71
N CYS A 69 6.52 -5.95 13.29
CA CYS A 69 7.28 -5.94 14.54
C CYS A 69 6.39 -6.13 15.77
N GLU A 70 5.12 -5.72 15.70
CA GLU A 70 4.13 -5.87 16.79
C GLU A 70 3.40 -7.22 16.77
N ALA A 71 3.61 -8.07 15.76
CA ALA A 71 2.94 -9.36 15.57
C ALA A 71 3.84 -10.54 15.94
#